data_AF-A0A1F4DIZ1-F1
#
_entry.id   AF-A0A1F4DIZ1-F1
#
_cell.length_a   1.000
_cell.length_b   1.000
_cell.length_c   1.000
_cell.angle_alpha   90.00
_cell.angle_beta   90.00
_cell.angle_gamma   90.00
#
_symmetry.space_group_name_H-M   'P 1'
#
loop_
_entity.id
_entity.type
_entity.pdbx_description
1 polymer ?
#
loop_
_entity_poly.entity_id
_entity_poly.type
_entity_poly.pdbx_seq_one_letter_code
_entity_poly.pdbx_strand_id
1 'polypeptide(L)'
;MALPSRRFGRAGGPHYGQGSWGNTRVRRTFREGDIINILIESSAAGGYWYDLRRFICIGSAPNELQDAHAIVKEARNILAANLKPGLVPGVALEASDQFLKSRGCPPESRVAGHGQGLDLVERPVVRPEETARLQAGMVISLHPTAKTKHAAASLADTYVIGESGAVPLYGNLFDDNELFVVS
;
A
#
# COMPACT_ATOMS: atom_id res chain seq x y z
N MET A 1 -33.92 -28.60 2.30
CA MET A 1 -32.62 -28.89 1.63
C MET A 1 -31.68 -27.74 1.98
N ALA A 2 -30.77 -27.94 2.93
CA ALA A 2 -29.86 -26.89 3.40
C ALA A 2 -28.66 -26.78 2.45
N LEU A 3 -28.34 -25.57 1.99
CA LEU A 3 -27.17 -25.30 1.15
C LEU A 3 -25.88 -25.65 1.91
N PRO A 4 -24.87 -26.25 1.26
CA PRO A 4 -23.63 -26.66 1.92
C PRO A 4 -22.85 -25.46 2.44
N SER A 5 -22.29 -25.60 3.65
CA SER A 5 -21.42 -24.62 4.27
C SER A 5 -20.21 -24.38 3.38
N ARG A 6 -20.09 -23.14 2.87
CA ARG A 6 -18.90 -22.67 2.18
C ARG A 6 -17.73 -22.81 3.16
N ARG A 7 -16.85 -23.79 2.96
CA ARG A 7 -15.58 -23.88 3.71
C ARG A 7 -14.71 -22.71 3.30
N PHE A 8 -14.53 -21.78 4.25
CA PHE A 8 -13.73 -20.57 4.13
C PHE A 8 -12.28 -20.85 4.52
N GLY A 9 -11.34 -20.47 3.66
CA GLY A 9 -9.91 -20.47 3.97
C GLY A 9 -9.31 -21.85 4.28
N ARG A 10 -7.97 -21.93 4.25
CA ARG A 10 -7.25 -23.15 4.64
C ARG A 10 -7.13 -23.16 6.17
N ALA A 11 -7.49 -24.27 6.81
CA ALA A 11 -7.24 -24.44 8.24
C ALA A 11 -5.73 -24.30 8.52
N GLY A 12 -5.36 -23.44 9.48
CA GLY A 12 -3.96 -23.17 9.83
C GLY A 12 -3.21 -22.20 8.91
N GLY A 13 -3.89 -21.52 7.98
CA GLY A 13 -3.27 -20.43 7.21
C GLY A 13 -3.01 -19.18 8.07
N PRO A 14 -2.03 -18.33 7.70
CA PRO A 14 -1.83 -17.05 8.39
C PRO A 14 -3.11 -16.22 8.34
N HIS A 15 -3.47 -15.57 9.45
CA HIS A 15 -4.65 -14.71 9.55
C HIS A 15 -4.57 -13.44 8.69
N TYR A 16 -3.42 -13.20 8.04
CA TYR A 16 -3.10 -12.00 7.30
C TYR A 16 -2.70 -12.37 5.88
N GLY A 17 -3.67 -12.37 4.97
CA GLY A 17 -3.44 -12.53 3.55
C GLY A 17 -4.10 -11.39 2.79
N GLN A 18 -3.30 -10.47 2.26
CA GLN A 18 -3.71 -9.39 1.35
C GLN A 18 -4.30 -9.91 0.01
N GLY A 19 -4.38 -11.24 -0.18
CA GLY A 19 -4.74 -11.88 -1.43
C GLY A 19 -6.24 -12.12 -1.68
N SER A 20 -7.14 -11.72 -0.78
CA SER A 20 -8.58 -11.93 -0.98
C SER A 20 -9.36 -10.62 -0.98
N TRP A 21 -9.30 -9.87 -2.09
CA TRP A 21 -10.30 -8.85 -2.40
C TRP A 21 -11.67 -9.53 -2.43
N GLY A 22 -12.50 -9.25 -1.41
CA GLY A 22 -13.91 -9.68 -1.36
C GLY A 22 -14.32 -10.84 -0.45
N ASN A 23 -13.45 -11.47 0.35
CA ASN A 23 -13.85 -12.69 1.09
C ASN A 23 -13.46 -12.83 2.57
N THR A 24 -13.05 -11.76 3.26
CA THR A 24 -12.83 -11.82 4.72
C THR A 24 -13.85 -10.95 5.44
N ARG A 25 -14.99 -11.53 5.81
CA ARG A 25 -15.92 -10.89 6.77
C ARG A 25 -15.50 -11.30 8.18
N VAL A 26 -14.88 -10.39 8.91
CA VAL A 26 -14.67 -10.58 10.35
C VAL A 26 -16.01 -10.30 11.05
N ARG A 27 -16.66 -11.34 11.57
CA ARG A 27 -17.93 -11.24 12.32
C ARG A 27 -17.76 -11.40 13.83
N ARG A 28 -16.54 -11.67 14.28
CA ARG A 28 -16.19 -11.73 15.70
C ARG A 28 -15.71 -10.36 16.17
N THR A 29 -15.80 -10.10 17.47
CA THR A 29 -15.10 -8.97 18.09
C THR A 29 -13.59 -9.10 17.85
N PHE A 30 -12.94 -7.96 17.66
CA PHE A 30 -11.47 -7.86 17.67
C PHE A 30 -10.93 -8.25 19.05
N ARG A 31 -9.72 -8.81 19.07
CA ARG A 31 -9.06 -9.36 20.25
C ARG A 31 -7.59 -8.99 20.21
N GLU A 32 -6.95 -9.03 21.37
CA GLU A 32 -5.51 -8.90 21.48
C GLU A 32 -4.78 -9.86 20.50
N GLY A 33 -3.75 -9.32 19.83
CA GLY A 33 -2.99 -10.01 18.79
C GLY A 33 -3.58 -9.89 17.38
N ASP A 34 -4.77 -9.28 17.22
CA ASP A 34 -5.31 -8.98 15.89
C ASP A 34 -4.53 -7.84 15.22
N ILE A 35 -4.20 -8.05 13.94
CA ILE A 35 -3.58 -7.07 13.07
C ILE A 35 -4.55 -6.75 11.93
N ILE A 36 -4.98 -5.50 11.85
CA ILE A 36 -5.97 -5.05 10.89
C ILE A 36 -5.25 -4.19 9.86
N ASN A 37 -5.21 -4.64 8.61
CA ASN A 37 -4.78 -3.81 7.49
C ASN A 37 -6.02 -3.10 6.91
N ILE A 38 -6.11 -1.80 7.15
CA ILE A 38 -7.20 -0.97 6.67
C ILE A 38 -6.74 -0.30 5.39
N LEU A 39 -7.51 -0.48 4.33
CA LEU A 39 -7.42 0.28 3.09
C LEU A 39 -8.70 1.11 2.97
N ILE A 40 -8.54 2.42 2.84
CA ILE A 40 -9.59 3.37 2.56
C ILE A 40 -9.34 3.85 1.13
N GLU A 41 -10.26 3.46 0.25
CA GLU A 41 -10.37 3.94 -1.13
C GLU A 41 -11.75 4.57 -1.21
N SER A 42 -11.81 5.89 -1.13
CA SER A 42 -13.08 6.61 -1.08
C SER A 42 -13.03 7.87 -1.90
N SER A 43 -14.18 8.27 -2.45
CA SER A 43 -14.33 9.55 -3.11
C SER A 43 -14.96 10.58 -2.17
N ALA A 44 -14.38 11.77 -2.11
CA ALA A 44 -14.91 12.88 -1.33
C ALA A 44 -15.94 13.70 -2.13
N ALA A 45 -16.45 14.78 -1.53
CA ALA A 45 -17.30 15.74 -2.23
C ALA A 45 -16.61 16.23 -3.51
N GLY A 46 -17.29 16.09 -4.65
CA GLY A 46 -16.71 16.38 -5.98
C GLY A 46 -16.24 15.15 -6.75
N GLY A 47 -16.28 13.95 -6.16
CA GLY A 47 -16.03 12.69 -6.87
C GLY A 47 -14.56 12.29 -6.99
N TYR A 48 -13.64 13.05 -6.41
CA TYR A 48 -12.21 12.73 -6.43
C TYR A 48 -11.87 11.66 -5.40
N TRP A 49 -11.18 10.63 -5.86
CA TRP A 49 -10.70 9.50 -5.07
C TRP A 49 -9.39 9.82 -4.36
N TYR A 50 -9.20 9.14 -3.24
CA TYR A 50 -7.92 9.08 -2.54
C TYR A 50 -7.74 7.69 -1.92
N ASP A 51 -6.48 7.38 -1.67
CA ASP A 51 -6.05 6.12 -1.08
C ASP A 51 -5.35 6.38 0.25
N LEU A 52 -5.68 5.55 1.23
CA LEU A 52 -4.98 5.50 2.50
C LEU A 52 -4.93 4.07 3.00
N ARG A 53 -3.74 3.55 3.28
CA ARG A 53 -3.58 2.21 3.88
C ARG A 53 -2.72 2.27 5.12
N ARG A 54 -3.23 1.73 6.22
CA ARG A 54 -2.54 1.66 7.52
C ARG A 54 -2.82 0.33 8.22
N PHE A 55 -1.93 -0.04 9.12
CA PHE A 55 -2.11 -1.17 10.02
C PHE A 55 -2.55 -0.68 11.40
N ILE A 56 -3.51 -1.39 11.99
CA ILE A 56 -3.91 -1.26 13.39
C ILE A 56 -3.62 -2.58 14.10
N CYS A 57 -2.87 -2.55 15.18
CA CYS A 57 -2.58 -3.72 16.02
C CYS A 57 -3.38 -3.61 17.32
N ILE A 58 -4.08 -4.67 17.71
CA ILE A 58 -4.81 -4.75 18.99
C ILE A 58 -3.87 -5.35 20.04
N GLY A 59 -3.51 -4.57 21.06
CA GLY A 59 -2.57 -4.95 22.12
C GLY A 59 -1.11 -4.61 21.81
N SER A 60 -0.46 -5.34 20.88
CA SER A 60 0.96 -5.11 20.53
C SER A 60 1.24 -5.26 19.04
N ALA A 61 2.23 -4.53 18.54
CA ALA A 61 2.71 -4.64 17.17
C ALA A 61 3.87 -5.65 17.09
N PRO A 62 3.75 -6.77 16.34
CA PRO A 62 4.84 -7.73 16.21
C PRO A 62 6.08 -7.12 15.57
N ASN A 63 7.26 -7.50 16.05
CA ASN A 63 8.54 -7.00 15.54
C ASN A 63 8.70 -7.25 14.03
N GLU A 64 8.25 -8.41 13.55
CA GLU A 64 8.35 -8.77 12.14
C GLU A 64 7.49 -7.87 11.24
N LEU A 65 6.33 -7.40 11.77
CA LEU A 65 5.51 -6.42 11.08
C LEU A 65 6.15 -5.03 11.11
N GLN A 66 6.75 -4.63 12.24
CA GLN A 66 7.50 -3.36 12.36
C GLN A 66 8.65 -3.31 11.35
N ASP A 67 9.41 -4.41 11.21
CA ASP A 67 10.51 -4.52 10.24
C ASP A 67 10.00 -4.38 8.79
N ALA A 68 8.95 -5.12 8.44
CA ALA A 68 8.35 -5.04 7.10
C ALA A 68 7.77 -3.64 6.84
N HIS A 69 7.16 -3.02 7.85
CA HIS A 69 6.61 -1.66 7.78
C HIS A 69 7.68 -0.62 7.50
N ALA A 70 8.81 -0.68 8.22
CA ALA A 70 9.94 0.21 8.00
C ALA A 70 10.49 0.10 6.57
N ILE A 71 10.57 -1.12 6.03
CA ILE A 71 11.01 -1.35 4.65
C ILE A 71 10.02 -0.76 3.65
N VAL A 72 8.71 -1.03 3.79
CA VAL A 72 7.73 -0.53 2.79
C VAL A 72 7.59 0.99 2.83
N LYS A 73 7.74 1.61 4.00
CA LYS A 73 7.80 3.08 4.13
C LYS A 73 8.92 3.66 3.29
N GLU A 74 10.13 3.11 3.42
CA GLU A 74 11.28 3.59 2.67
C GLU A 74 11.15 3.34 1.17
N ALA A 75 10.63 2.17 0.78
CA ALA A 75 10.32 1.87 -0.62
C ALA A 75 9.33 2.90 -1.22
N ARG A 76 8.27 3.27 -0.49
CA ARG A 76 7.31 4.31 -0.90
C ARG A 76 7.98 5.68 -1.02
N ASN A 77 8.87 6.04 -0.10
CA ASN A 77 9.61 7.30 -0.16
C ASN A 77 10.52 7.35 -1.40
N ILE A 78 11.19 6.23 -1.73
CA ILE A 78 12.01 6.10 -2.94
C ILE A 78 11.15 6.21 -4.19
N LEU A 79 9.97 5.59 -4.24
CA LEU A 79 9.01 5.79 -5.33
C LEU A 79 8.69 7.28 -5.49
N ALA A 80 8.22 7.93 -4.43
CA ALA A 80 7.84 9.34 -4.45
C ALA A 80 8.99 10.24 -4.94
N ALA A 81 10.20 10.05 -4.43
CA ALA A 81 11.37 10.85 -4.81
C ALA A 81 11.78 10.71 -6.28
N ASN A 82 11.41 9.60 -6.94
CA ASN A 82 11.78 9.33 -8.34
C ASN A 82 10.66 9.59 -9.35
N LEU A 83 9.45 9.91 -8.89
CA LEU A 83 8.36 10.36 -9.75
C LEU A 83 8.54 11.84 -10.09
N LYS A 84 9.30 12.12 -11.16
CA LYS A 84 9.66 13.47 -11.61
C LYS A 84 9.16 13.77 -13.02
N PRO A 85 8.86 15.04 -13.35
CA PRO A 85 8.46 15.43 -14.69
C PRO A 85 9.41 14.93 -15.79
N GLY A 86 8.85 14.49 -16.92
CA GLY A 86 9.57 13.99 -18.08
C GLY A 86 10.01 12.52 -18.02
N LEU A 87 10.09 11.93 -16.82
CA LEU A 87 10.37 10.50 -16.63
C LEU A 87 9.10 9.65 -16.84
N VAL A 88 9.29 8.34 -16.94
CA VAL A 88 8.20 7.34 -16.92
C VAL A 88 8.16 6.66 -15.55
N PRO A 89 6.99 6.17 -15.08
CA PRO A 89 6.86 5.54 -13.76
C PRO A 89 7.78 4.35 -13.51
N GLY A 90 8.16 3.62 -14.56
CA GLY A 90 9.09 2.50 -14.48
C GLY A 90 10.44 2.85 -13.86
N VAL A 91 10.92 4.09 -14.00
CA VAL A 91 12.17 4.55 -13.38
C VAL A 91 12.05 4.56 -11.85
N ALA A 92 10.93 5.06 -11.34
CA ALA A 92 10.67 5.07 -9.89
C ALA A 92 10.51 3.63 -9.36
N LEU A 93 9.79 2.79 -10.08
CA LEU A 93 9.61 1.39 -9.73
C LEU A 93 10.95 0.64 -9.65
N GLU A 94 11.82 0.82 -10.63
CA GLU A 94 13.15 0.19 -10.63
C GLU A 94 13.98 0.59 -9.40
N ALA A 95 14.01 1.88 -9.06
CA ALA A 95 14.71 2.36 -7.87
C ALA A 95 14.16 1.74 -6.57
N SER A 96 12.83 1.66 -6.44
CA SER A 96 12.17 1.01 -5.30
C SER A 96 12.46 -0.49 -5.25
N ASP A 97 12.43 -1.18 -6.39
CA ASP A 97 12.71 -2.61 -6.48
C ASP A 97 14.17 -2.95 -6.15
N GLN A 98 15.12 -2.11 -6.56
CA GLN A 98 16.52 -2.25 -6.16
C GLN A 98 16.67 -2.16 -4.63
N PHE A 99 15.98 -1.19 -4.01
CA PHE A 99 15.95 -1.08 -2.55
C PHE A 99 15.30 -2.29 -1.89
N LEU A 100 14.12 -2.73 -2.34
CA LEU A 100 13.44 -3.93 -1.80
C LEU A 100 14.36 -5.16 -1.86
N LYS A 101 15.02 -5.40 -3.00
CA LYS A 101 15.99 -6.49 -3.16
C LYS A 101 17.16 -6.38 -2.19
N SER A 102 17.70 -5.18 -1.96
CA SER A 102 18.78 -4.94 -0.99
C SER A 102 18.37 -5.28 0.46
N ARG A 103 17.07 -5.27 0.75
CA ARG A 103 16.48 -5.66 2.05
C ARG A 103 16.01 -7.12 2.08
N GLY A 104 16.35 -7.92 1.07
CA GLY A 104 15.95 -9.32 0.96
C GLY A 104 14.47 -9.52 0.62
N CYS A 105 13.76 -8.47 0.18
CA CYS A 105 12.39 -8.57 -0.31
C CYS A 105 12.38 -8.86 -1.83
N PRO A 106 11.37 -9.57 -2.35
CA PRO A 106 11.15 -9.63 -3.78
C PRO A 106 10.78 -8.23 -4.34
N PRO A 107 10.98 -7.98 -5.65
CA PRO A 107 10.44 -6.79 -6.30
C PRO A 107 8.91 -6.74 -6.18
N GLU A 108 8.33 -5.55 -6.34
CA GLU A 108 6.89 -5.39 -6.38
C GLU A 108 6.30 -6.19 -7.54
N SER A 109 5.33 -7.06 -7.23
CA SER A 109 4.69 -7.95 -8.20
C SER A 109 3.29 -7.47 -8.60
N ARG A 110 2.75 -6.49 -7.87
CA ARG A 110 1.46 -5.84 -8.15
C ARG A 110 1.69 -4.52 -8.89
N VAL A 111 0.64 -3.71 -8.96
CA VAL A 111 0.77 -2.29 -9.27
C VAL A 111 1.39 -1.62 -8.03
N ALA A 112 2.50 -0.88 -8.18
CA ALA A 112 3.11 -0.13 -7.08
C ALA A 112 2.40 1.19 -6.80
N GLY A 113 1.62 1.69 -7.76
CA GLY A 113 0.84 2.92 -7.69
C GLY A 113 0.14 3.20 -9.01
N HIS A 114 -0.80 4.15 -9.02
CA HIS A 114 -1.52 4.56 -10.22
C HIS A 114 -2.00 6.00 -10.11
N GLY A 115 -2.32 6.61 -11.25
CA GLY A 115 -2.98 7.90 -11.31
C GLY A 115 -4.29 7.84 -10.54
N GLN A 116 -4.64 8.95 -9.90
CA GLN A 116 -5.84 9.05 -9.07
C GLN A 116 -6.52 10.40 -9.28
N GLY A 117 -7.81 10.37 -9.59
CA GLY A 117 -8.64 11.55 -9.82
C GLY A 117 -10.11 11.20 -9.68
N LEU A 118 -10.87 11.26 -10.78
CA LEU A 118 -12.31 10.94 -10.78
C LEU A 118 -12.60 9.44 -10.86
N ASP A 119 -11.67 8.67 -11.44
CA ASP A 119 -11.74 7.22 -11.42
C ASP A 119 -10.84 6.68 -10.30
N LEU A 120 -11.21 5.50 -9.77
CA LEU A 120 -10.43 4.84 -8.73
C LEU A 120 -9.04 4.43 -9.23
N VAL A 121 -8.88 4.12 -10.52
CA VAL A 121 -7.57 3.78 -11.10
C VAL A 121 -7.44 4.46 -12.45
N GLU A 122 -6.48 5.38 -12.55
CA GLU A 122 -6.17 6.12 -13.77
C GLU A 122 -4.72 5.92 -14.19
N ARG A 123 -4.39 6.38 -15.41
CA ARG A 123 -2.99 6.50 -15.83
C ARG A 123 -2.40 7.79 -15.27
N PRO A 124 -1.08 7.83 -15.00
CA PRO A 124 -0.08 6.80 -15.28
C PRO A 124 -0.05 5.67 -14.23
N VAL A 125 0.24 4.44 -14.65
CA VAL A 125 0.39 3.30 -13.73
C VAL A 125 1.87 3.07 -13.42
N VAL A 126 2.22 2.86 -12.15
CA VAL A 126 3.60 2.53 -11.72
C VAL A 126 3.89 1.06 -12.03
N ARG A 127 4.26 0.81 -13.28
CA ARG A 127 4.65 -0.48 -13.86
C ARG A 127 5.77 -0.30 -14.89
N PRO A 128 6.55 -1.35 -15.20
CA PRO A 128 7.63 -1.27 -16.19
C PRO A 128 7.14 -0.89 -17.59
N GLU A 129 5.92 -1.30 -17.97
CA GLU A 129 5.38 -1.12 -19.32
C GLU A 129 4.69 0.24 -19.53
N GLU A 130 4.54 1.06 -18.49
CA GLU A 130 3.89 2.37 -18.61
C GLU A 130 4.80 3.36 -19.36
N THR A 131 4.25 3.98 -20.40
CA THR A 131 4.96 4.87 -21.32
C THR A 131 4.58 6.34 -21.13
N ALA A 132 3.56 6.64 -20.34
CA ALA A 132 3.15 8.01 -20.03
C ALA A 132 4.29 8.76 -19.34
N ARG A 133 4.61 9.94 -19.88
CA ARG A 133 5.56 10.86 -19.23
C ARG A 133 4.86 11.56 -18.08
N LEU A 134 5.51 11.53 -16.93
CA LEU A 134 5.06 12.25 -15.74
C LEU A 134 5.13 13.75 -15.98
N GLN A 135 4.18 14.48 -15.40
CA GLN A 135 4.12 15.94 -15.41
C GLN A 135 3.86 16.45 -14.00
N ALA A 136 4.34 17.66 -13.70
CA ALA A 136 4.01 18.32 -12.45
C ALA A 136 2.49 18.52 -12.33
N GLY A 137 1.95 18.35 -11.13
CA GLY A 137 0.52 18.41 -10.85
C GLY A 137 -0.26 17.12 -11.06
N MET A 138 0.35 16.07 -11.65
CA MET A 138 -0.30 14.75 -11.69
C MET A 138 -0.49 14.19 -10.28
N VAL A 139 -1.66 13.61 -10.03
CA VAL A 139 -2.01 12.99 -8.74
C VAL A 139 -1.85 11.48 -8.87
N ILE A 140 -1.14 10.87 -7.93
CA ILE A 140 -0.79 9.45 -7.96
C ILE A 140 -0.95 8.82 -6.57
N SER A 141 -1.63 7.69 -6.50
CA SER A 141 -1.62 6.81 -5.32
C SER A 141 -0.37 5.93 -5.36
N LEU A 142 0.38 5.86 -4.27
CA LEU A 142 1.54 4.97 -4.12
C LEU A 142 1.26 3.95 -3.04
N HIS A 143 1.25 2.67 -3.42
CA HIS A 143 0.89 1.58 -2.53
C HIS A 143 1.79 0.32 -2.67
N PRO A 144 3.12 0.45 -2.47
CA PRO A 144 4.04 -0.68 -2.53
C PRO A 144 3.81 -1.68 -1.40
N THR A 145 4.38 -2.87 -1.54
CA THR A 145 4.44 -3.92 -0.52
C THR A 145 5.89 -4.36 -0.27
N ALA A 146 6.29 -4.40 0.99
CA ALA A 146 7.47 -5.16 1.41
C ALA A 146 7.03 -6.55 1.89
N LYS A 147 7.72 -7.60 1.43
CA LYS A 147 7.50 -8.99 1.86
C LYS A 147 8.81 -9.56 2.38
N THR A 148 8.92 -9.67 3.69
CA THR A 148 10.05 -10.36 4.35
C THR A 148 9.73 -11.86 4.44
N LYS A 149 10.65 -12.64 5.03
CA LYS A 149 10.39 -14.05 5.35
C LYS A 149 9.23 -14.24 6.34
N HIS A 150 8.96 -13.26 7.19
CA HIS A 150 8.08 -13.41 8.34
C HIS A 150 6.80 -12.57 8.26
N ALA A 151 6.80 -11.47 7.52
CA ALA A 151 5.66 -10.58 7.42
C ALA A 151 5.56 -9.90 6.04
N ALA A 152 4.38 -9.40 5.73
CA ALA A 152 4.15 -8.52 4.58
C ALA A 152 3.47 -7.23 5.07
N ALA A 153 4.03 -6.10 4.68
CA ALA A 153 3.48 -4.78 4.98
C ALA A 153 3.23 -4.01 3.68
N SER A 154 2.08 -3.34 3.59
CA SER A 154 1.76 -2.39 2.53
C SER A 154 1.29 -1.08 3.13
N LEU A 155 1.75 0.02 2.56
CA LEU A 155 1.22 1.37 2.81
C LEU A 155 0.51 1.86 1.56
N ALA A 156 -0.28 2.91 1.70
CA ALA A 156 -0.90 3.60 0.58
C ALA A 156 -1.15 5.04 0.99
N ASP A 157 -0.72 5.97 0.15
CA ASP A 157 -0.97 7.40 0.30
C ASP A 157 -1.07 8.05 -1.08
N THR A 158 -1.79 9.16 -1.15
CA THR A 158 -1.94 9.95 -2.39
C THR A 158 -0.93 11.09 -2.41
N TYR A 159 -0.26 11.24 -3.55
CA TYR A 159 0.78 12.22 -3.80
C TYR A 159 0.43 13.11 -4.99
N VAL A 160 1.03 14.30 -5.03
CA VAL A 160 1.09 15.17 -6.21
C VAL A 160 2.53 15.20 -6.70
N ILE A 161 2.74 14.99 -8.00
CA ILE A 161 4.05 15.12 -8.62
C ILE A 161 4.46 16.59 -8.61
N GLY A 162 5.54 16.92 -7.89
CA GLY A 162 6.20 18.22 -7.93
C GLY A 162 7.40 18.22 -8.88
N GLU A 163 8.15 19.32 -8.90
CA GLU A 163 9.29 19.51 -9.82
C GLU A 163 10.44 18.52 -9.56
N SER A 164 10.68 18.15 -8.29
CA SER A 164 11.82 17.32 -7.88
C SER A 164 11.43 15.94 -7.36
N GLY A 165 10.16 15.57 -7.44
CA GLY A 165 9.59 14.35 -6.88
C GLY A 165 8.15 14.58 -6.45
N ALA A 166 7.46 13.49 -6.09
CA ALA A 166 6.10 13.56 -5.58
C ALA A 166 6.08 13.93 -4.09
N VAL A 167 5.13 14.77 -3.70
CA VAL A 167 4.89 15.19 -2.31
C VAL A 167 3.50 14.74 -1.86
N PRO A 168 3.29 14.42 -0.57
CA PRO A 168 1.97 14.02 -0.09
C PRO A 168 0.90 15.07 -0.41
N LEU A 169 -0.25 14.63 -0.90
CA LEU A 169 -1.38 15.51 -1.22
C LEU A 169 -2.02 16.12 0.04
N TYR A 170 -1.98 15.37 1.14
CA TYR A 170 -2.47 15.77 2.44
C TYR A 170 -1.35 15.66 3.48
N GLY A 171 -1.47 16.43 4.57
CA GLY A 171 -0.57 16.29 5.71
C GLY A 171 -0.66 14.88 6.30
N ASN A 172 0.42 14.41 6.93
CA ASN A 172 0.47 13.09 7.54
C ASN A 172 -0.66 12.93 8.56
N LEU A 173 -1.66 12.11 8.22
CA LEU A 173 -2.76 11.75 9.12
C LEU A 173 -2.29 10.79 10.22
N PHE A 174 -1.16 10.10 9.99
CA PHE A 174 -0.54 9.15 10.89
C PHE A 174 0.98 9.39 10.92
N ASP A 175 1.62 9.10 12.07
CA ASP A 175 3.06 9.00 12.11
C ASP A 175 3.48 7.66 11.48
N ASP A 176 4.05 7.73 10.28
CA ASP A 176 4.51 6.54 9.57
C ASP A 176 5.75 5.88 10.23
N ASN A 177 6.31 6.47 11.29
CA ASN A 177 7.36 5.80 12.07
C ASN A 177 6.80 4.75 13.02
N GLU A 178 5.51 4.77 13.32
CA GLU A 178 4.89 3.88 14.30
C GLU A 178 3.73 3.10 13.69
N LEU A 179 3.55 1.86 14.15
CA LEU A 179 2.32 1.12 13.89
C LEU A 179 1.28 1.56 14.90
N PHE A 180 0.06 1.81 14.45
CA PHE A 180 -1.01 2.23 15.34
C PHE A 180 -1.43 1.06 16.25
N VAL A 181 -1.23 1.21 17.56
CA VAL A 181 -1.58 0.21 18.57
C VAL A 181 -2.79 0.68 19.36
N VAL A 182 -3.80 -0.17 19.47
CA VAL A 182 -4.97 0.04 20.33
C VAL A 182 -4.82 -0.89 21.53
N SER A 183 -4.63 -0.31 22.70
CA SER A 183 -4.56 -1.00 24.00
C SER A 183 -5.91 -1.04 24.71
#